data_AF-A0A7Y5G452-F1
#
_entry.id   AF-A0A7Y5G452-F1
#
_cell.length_a   1.000
_cell.length_b   1.000
_cell.length_c   1.000
_cell.angle_alpha   90.00
_cell.angle_beta   90.00
_cell.angle_gamma   90.00
#
_symmetry.space_group_name_H-M   'P 1'
#
loop_
_entity.id
_entity.type
_entity.pdbx_description
1 polymer ?
#
loop_
_entity_poly.entity_id
_entity_poly.type
_entity_poly.pdbx_seq_one_letter_code
_entity_poly.pdbx_strand_id
1 'polypeptide(L)'
;MSKRSSSKTSRTDWNRIDKMRDEDIDLSEIPEITDKQMEQAMLRVGGKTVSKGKVQVNLSLDASVVAYFKTQARGRNFQKLINEALKTKIREQNIESILRRVIREELQEDS
;
A
#
# COMPACT_ATOMS: atom_id res chain seq x y z
N MET A 1 -9.57 15.60 24.77
CA MET A 1 -8.23 16.07 24.36
C MET A 1 -8.19 16.11 22.84
N SER A 2 -8.24 17.30 22.23
CA SER A 2 -8.15 17.47 20.77
C SER A 2 -6.69 17.76 20.39
N LYS A 3 -6.05 16.85 19.66
CA LYS A 3 -4.67 17.03 19.17
C LYS A 3 -4.71 18.00 17.99
N ARG A 4 -4.00 19.14 18.10
CA ARG A 4 -3.88 20.14 17.03
C ARG A 4 -3.13 19.51 15.84
N SER A 5 -3.78 19.37 14.69
CA SER A 5 -3.08 19.02 13.44
C SER A 5 -2.23 20.22 13.00
N SER A 6 -0.95 19.96 12.74
CA SER A 6 0.06 20.83 12.10
C SER A 6 -0.30 22.31 11.89
N SER A 7 0.27 23.19 12.71
CA SER A 7 0.00 24.63 12.78
C SER A 7 0.69 25.49 11.71
N LYS A 8 0.78 25.04 10.45
CA LYS A 8 1.23 25.90 9.34
C LYS A 8 0.03 26.19 8.44
N THR A 9 -0.32 27.46 8.28
CA THR A 9 -1.31 27.89 7.27
C THR A 9 -0.80 27.43 5.92
N SER A 10 -1.53 26.52 5.29
CA SER A 10 -1.18 26.00 3.97
C SER A 10 -1.01 27.19 3.01
N ARG A 11 0.12 27.22 2.29
CA ARG A 11 0.41 28.23 1.25
C ARG A 11 -0.30 27.92 -0.07
N THR A 12 -1.05 26.82 -0.13
CA THR A 12 -1.82 26.41 -1.29
C THR A 12 -3.01 27.34 -1.48
N ASP A 13 -3.20 27.83 -2.70
CA ASP A 13 -4.41 28.55 -3.07
C ASP A 13 -5.60 27.58 -3.20
N TRP A 14 -6.25 27.32 -2.07
CA TRP A 14 -7.38 26.39 -1.98
C TRP A 14 -8.61 26.87 -2.77
N ASN A 15 -8.82 28.19 -2.88
CA ASN A 15 -9.94 28.73 -3.64
C ASN A 15 -9.80 28.46 -5.15
N ARG A 16 -8.56 28.42 -5.65
CA ARG A 16 -8.27 28.02 -7.03
C ARG A 16 -8.52 26.53 -7.25
N ILE A 17 -8.08 25.67 -6.33
CA ILE A 17 -8.28 24.21 -6.42
C ILE A 17 -9.77 23.84 -6.33
N ASP A 18 -10.53 24.47 -5.44
CA ASP A 18 -11.97 24.20 -5.25
C ASP A 18 -12.81 24.54 -6.49
N LYS A 19 -12.35 25.52 -7.30
CA LYS A 19 -13.01 25.92 -8.55
C LYS A 19 -12.44 25.24 -9.80
N MET A 20 -11.36 24.47 -9.66
CA MET A 20 -10.72 23.79 -10.77
C MET A 20 -11.60 22.63 -11.24
N ARG A 21 -11.85 22.56 -12.54
CA ARG A 21 -12.52 21.39 -13.13
C ARG A 21 -11.49 20.34 -13.50
N ASP A 22 -11.95 19.11 -13.65
CA ASP A 22 -11.07 17.98 -13.96
C ASP A 22 -10.27 18.19 -15.25
N GLU A 23 -10.87 18.85 -16.25
CA GLU A 23 -10.21 19.12 -17.53
C GLU A 23 -9.13 20.21 -17.46
N ASP A 24 -9.16 21.04 -16.40
CA ASP A 24 -8.20 22.11 -16.17
C ASP A 24 -6.95 21.59 -15.41
N ILE A 25 -6.91 20.30 -15.04
CA ILE A 25 -5.77 19.65 -14.40
C ILE A 25 -4.69 19.36 -15.46
N ASP A 26 -3.51 19.92 -15.25
CA ASP A 26 -2.35 19.65 -16.11
C ASP A 26 -1.77 18.26 -15.80
N LEU A 27 -1.88 17.35 -16.77
CA LEU A 27 -1.34 15.99 -16.72
C LEU A 27 -0.05 15.84 -17.54
N SER A 28 0.55 16.93 -18.03
CA SER A 28 1.75 16.88 -18.87
C SER A 28 2.93 16.16 -18.20
N GLU A 29 3.08 16.32 -16.88
CA GLU A 29 4.12 15.67 -16.09
C GLU A 29 3.78 14.21 -15.69
N ILE A 30 2.49 13.89 -15.62
CA ILE A 30 1.98 12.58 -15.17
C ILE A 30 0.88 12.14 -16.14
N PRO A 31 1.25 11.77 -17.38
CA PRO A 31 0.28 11.36 -18.38
C PRO A 31 -0.44 10.09 -17.93
N GLU A 32 -1.68 9.92 -18.39
CA GLU A 32 -2.47 8.74 -18.08
C GLU A 32 -1.80 7.46 -18.56
N ILE A 33 -1.92 6.39 -17.77
CA ILE A 33 -1.40 5.07 -18.12
C ILE A 33 -2.28 4.48 -19.22
N THR A 34 -1.71 4.28 -20.40
CA THR A 34 -2.39 3.59 -21.50
C THR A 34 -2.55 2.09 -21.21
N ASP A 35 -3.56 1.45 -21.78
CA ASP A 35 -3.78 0.01 -21.64
C ASP A 35 -2.55 -0.82 -22.04
N LYS A 36 -1.85 -0.40 -23.11
CA LYS A 36 -0.60 -1.03 -23.57
C LYS A 36 0.52 -0.95 -22.52
N GLN A 37 0.61 0.17 -21.80
CA GLN A 37 1.57 0.32 -20.71
C GLN A 37 1.16 -0.55 -19.50
N MET A 38 -0.14 -0.67 -19.22
CA MET A 38 -0.65 -1.52 -18.15
C MET A 38 -0.41 -3.02 -18.43
N GLU A 39 -0.55 -3.46 -19.68
CA GLU A 39 -0.25 -4.83 -20.10
C GLU A 39 1.21 -5.21 -19.78
N GLN A 40 2.13 -4.27 -19.99
CA GLN A 40 3.56 -4.44 -19.72
C GLN A 40 3.93 -4.32 -18.24
N ALA A 41 2.99 -3.91 -17.37
CA ALA A 41 3.28 -3.73 -15.95
C ALA A 41 3.76 -5.04 -15.31
N MET A 42 4.88 -4.97 -14.59
CA MET A 42 5.43 -6.11 -13.87
C MET A 42 5.26 -5.91 -12.36
N LEU A 43 4.77 -6.93 -11.66
CA LEU A 43 4.75 -6.89 -10.20
C LEU A 43 6.18 -6.99 -9.69
N ARG A 44 6.61 -6.03 -8.86
CA ARG A 44 7.93 -6.03 -8.23
C ARG A 44 7.81 -6.03 -6.72
N VAL A 45 8.60 -6.88 -6.06
CA VAL A 45 8.73 -6.94 -4.59
C VAL A 45 10.21 -6.82 -4.25
N GLY A 46 10.58 -5.81 -3.46
CA GLY A 46 11.99 -5.55 -3.12
C GLY A 46 12.88 -5.29 -4.35
N GLY A 47 12.35 -4.62 -5.38
CA GLY A 47 13.06 -4.33 -6.64
C GLY A 47 13.14 -5.52 -7.63
N LYS A 48 12.72 -6.72 -7.23
CA LYS A 48 12.74 -7.91 -8.08
C LYS A 48 11.39 -8.17 -8.70
N THR A 49 11.37 -8.50 -9.98
CA THR A 49 10.17 -8.93 -10.69
C THR A 49 9.69 -10.26 -10.13
N VAL A 50 8.39 -10.36 -9.86
CA VAL A 50 7.73 -11.58 -9.39
C VAL A 50 6.56 -11.94 -10.31
N SER A 51 6.23 -13.22 -10.38
CA SER A 51 5.07 -13.70 -11.15
C SER A 51 3.78 -13.12 -10.57
N LYS A 52 2.84 -12.75 -11.45
CA LYS A 52 1.49 -12.26 -11.07
C LYS A 52 0.59 -13.37 -10.49
N GLY A 53 1.02 -14.64 -10.55
CA GLY A 53 0.25 -15.81 -10.12
C GLY A 53 0.53 -16.28 -8.69
N LYS A 54 -0.24 -17.28 -8.25
CA LYS A 54 0.03 -18.01 -7.00
C LYS A 54 1.20 -18.96 -7.24
N VAL A 55 2.16 -18.96 -6.33
CA VAL A 55 3.27 -19.93 -6.31
C VAL A 55 2.94 -21.01 -5.29
N GLN A 56 3.00 -22.27 -5.71
CA GLN A 56 2.89 -23.39 -4.78
C GLN A 56 4.23 -23.57 -4.08
N VAL A 57 4.22 -23.43 -2.76
CA VAL A 57 5.40 -23.62 -1.91
C VAL A 57 5.12 -24.73 -0.90
N ASN A 58 6.15 -25.52 -0.58
CA ASN A 58 6.10 -26.45 0.54
C ASN A 58 6.59 -25.71 1.78
N LEU A 59 5.68 -25.44 2.72
CA LEU A 59 5.93 -24.69 3.95
C LEU A 59 5.36 -25.45 5.14
N SER A 60 6.19 -25.71 6.14
CA SER A 60 5.75 -26.24 7.43
C SER A 60 5.15 -25.12 8.27
N LEU A 61 3.94 -25.35 8.78
CA LEU A 61 3.24 -24.46 9.71
C LEU A 61 2.87 -25.25 10.96
N ASP A 62 2.81 -24.56 12.09
CA ASP A 62 2.39 -25.17 13.36
C ASP A 62 0.96 -25.73 13.26
N ALA A 63 0.74 -26.87 13.89
CA ALA A 63 -0.55 -27.54 13.92
C ALA A 63 -1.66 -26.63 14.49
N SER A 64 -1.33 -25.81 15.50
CA SER A 64 -2.25 -24.84 16.11
C SER A 64 -2.70 -23.76 15.13
N VAL A 65 -1.78 -23.23 14.33
CA VAL A 65 -2.06 -22.21 13.30
C VAL A 65 -2.97 -22.81 12.22
N VAL A 66 -2.66 -24.01 11.73
CA VAL A 66 -3.48 -24.69 10.73
C VAL A 66 -4.89 -24.98 11.29
N ALA A 67 -4.98 -25.44 12.54
CA ALA A 67 -6.26 -25.70 13.20
C ALA A 67 -7.10 -24.42 13.31
N TYR A 68 -6.51 -23.31 13.75
CA TYR A 68 -7.17 -22.00 13.86
C TYR A 68 -7.75 -21.53 12.51
N PHE A 69 -6.96 -21.59 11.43
CA PHE A 69 -7.47 -21.17 10.13
C PHE A 69 -8.50 -22.15 9.54
N LYS A 70 -8.41 -23.45 9.84
CA LYS A 70 -9.44 -24.43 9.45
C LYS A 70 -10.77 -24.20 10.15
N THR A 71 -10.77 -23.87 11.45
CA THR A 71 -12.00 -23.55 12.18
C THR A 71 -12.62 -22.25 11.68
N GLN A 72 -11.80 -21.21 11.49
CA GLN A 72 -12.24 -19.92 10.96
C GLN A 72 -12.87 -20.04 9.57
N ALA A 73 -12.29 -20.86 8.70
CA ALA A 73 -12.76 -21.03 7.33
C ALA A 73 -13.89 -22.07 7.18
N ARG A 74 -14.41 -22.62 8.29
CA ARG A 74 -15.39 -23.73 8.31
C ARG A 74 -14.97 -24.89 7.38
N GLY A 75 -13.68 -25.19 7.36
CA GLY A 75 -13.09 -26.27 6.56
C GLY A 75 -12.83 -25.98 5.08
N ARG A 76 -13.19 -24.80 4.52
CA ARG A 76 -12.95 -24.47 3.11
C ARG A 76 -12.07 -23.23 2.98
N ASN A 77 -11.16 -23.19 2.00
CA ASN A 77 -10.36 -22.00 1.68
C ASN A 77 -9.46 -21.46 2.80
N PHE A 78 -9.08 -22.27 3.81
CA PHE A 78 -8.19 -21.81 4.90
C PHE A 78 -6.83 -21.29 4.40
N GLN A 79 -6.31 -21.86 3.30
CA GLN A 79 -5.11 -21.36 2.62
C GLN A 79 -5.26 -19.90 2.15
N LYS A 80 -6.46 -19.49 1.71
CA LYS A 80 -6.74 -18.11 1.31
C LYS A 80 -6.63 -17.18 2.52
N LEU A 81 -7.18 -17.57 3.67
CA LEU A 81 -7.09 -16.78 4.90
C LEU A 81 -5.64 -16.64 5.39
N ILE A 82 -4.86 -17.71 5.34
CA ILE A 82 -3.42 -17.66 5.66
C ILE A 82 -2.72 -16.66 4.73
N ASN A 83 -2.97 -16.73 3.43
CA ASN A 83 -2.36 -15.81 2.47
C ASN A 83 -2.75 -14.35 2.72
N GLU A 84 -4.02 -14.06 3.05
CA GLU A 84 -4.47 -12.71 3.38
C GLU A 84 -3.87 -12.20 4.71
N ALA A 85 -3.69 -13.06 5.70
CA ALA A 85 -2.99 -12.72 6.94
C ALA A 85 -1.53 -12.35 6.67
N LEU A 86 -0.82 -13.13 5.85
CA LEU A 86 0.56 -12.84 5.45
C LEU A 86 0.67 -11.51 4.69
N LYS A 87 -0.24 -11.26 3.72
CA LYS A 87 -0.30 -9.97 3.01
C LYS A 87 -0.50 -8.79 3.94
N THR A 88 -1.38 -8.94 4.93
CA THR A 88 -1.65 -7.89 5.91
C THR A 88 -0.41 -7.59 6.73
N LYS A 89 0.29 -8.62 7.20
CA LYS A 89 1.52 -8.44 7.96
C LYS A 89 2.62 -7.74 7.15
N ILE A 90 2.79 -8.11 5.89
CA ILE A 90 3.74 -7.46 4.98
C ILE A 90 3.40 -5.97 4.78
N ARG A 91 2.12 -5.64 4.60
CA ARG A 91 1.68 -4.24 4.44
C ARG A 91 1.95 -3.40 5.68
N GLU A 92 1.64 -3.92 6.87
CA GLU A 92 1.89 -3.23 8.15
C GLU A 92 3.38 -2.87 8.33
N GLN A 93 4.28 -3.82 8.05
CA GLN A 93 5.72 -3.58 8.16
C GLN A 93 6.20 -2.49 7.18
N ASN A 94 5.66 -2.47 5.96
CA ASN A 94 6.01 -1.44 4.99
C ASN A 94 5.51 -0.05 5.42
N ILE A 95 4.26 0.07 5.88
CA ILE A 95 3.70 1.36 6.30
C ILE A 95 4.49 1.96 7.46
N GLU A 96 4.85 1.17 8.46
CA GLU A 96 5.63 1.65 9.60
C GLU A 96 6.99 2.22 9.15
N SER A 97 7.69 1.51 8.26
CA SER A 97 8.99 1.98 7.75
C SER A 97 8.86 3.26 6.90
N ILE A 98 7.82 3.35 6.06
CA ILE A 98 7.53 4.54 5.25
C ILE A 98 7.22 5.74 6.14
N LEU A 99 6.36 5.57 7.14
CA LEU A 99 6.02 6.66 8.07
C LEU A 99 7.23 7.15 8.86
N ARG A 100 8.08 6.23 9.35
CA ARG A 100 9.33 6.60 10.03
C ARG A 100 10.29 7.38 9.12
N ARG A 101 10.35 7.02 7.84
CA ARG A 101 11.18 7.70 6.85
C ARG A 101 10.65 9.11 6.56
N VAL A 102 9.37 9.24 6.21
CA VAL A 102 8.74 10.54 5.92
C VAL A 102 8.88 11.48 7.10
N ILE A 103 8.57 11.04 8.33
CA ILE A 103 8.72 11.89 9.52
C ILE A 103 10.17 12.36 9.71
N ARG A 104 11.17 11.53 9.38
CA ARG A 104 12.58 11.92 9.48
C ARG A 104 12.94 12.96 8.42
N GLU A 105 12.51 12.76 7.17
CA GLU A 105 12.76 13.69 6.07
C GLU A 105 12.14 15.07 6.39
N GLU A 106 10.89 15.11 6.82
CA GLU A 106 10.18 16.35 7.21
C GLU A 106 10.84 17.05 8.41
N LEU A 107 11.33 16.30 9.40
CA LEU A 107 12.06 16.88 10.55
C LEU A 107 13.44 17.42 10.16
N GLN A 108 14.07 16.89 9.11
CA GLN A 108 15.37 17.36 8.61
C GLN A 108 15.23 18.57 7.69
N GLU A 109 14.13 18.69 6.94
CA GLU A 109 13.82 19.87 6.13
C GLU A 109 13.38 21.09 6.96
N ASP A 110 12.92 20.88 8.20
CA ASP A 110 12.55 21.93 9.14
C ASP A 110 13.75 22.53 9.94
N SER A 111 15.00 22.13 9.63
CA SER A 111 16.25 22.66 10.24
C SER A 111 17.05 23.55 9.28
#